data_AF-A0A838LW13-F1
#
_entry.id   AF-A0A838LW13-F1
#
_cell.length_a   1.000
_cell.length_b   1.000
_cell.length_c   1.000
_cell.angle_alpha   90.00
_cell.angle_beta   90.00
_cell.angle_gamma   90.00
#
_symmetry.space_group_name_H-M   'P 1'
#
loop_
_entity.id
_entity.type
_entity.pdbx_description
1 polymer ?
#
loop_
_entity_poly.entity_id
_entity_poly.type
_entity_poly.pdbx_seq_one_letter_code
_entity_poly.pdbx_strand_id
1 'polypeptide(L)'
;MKLVVKLVLAANLIVLAVLAFIYPHLMVSPGKLIPGHRELEADCFACHAPFTGAAAERCIACHKPAEIGRLTTTGQVVTQPLSVTPFHQKLSSQDCVACHSDHAGVKRFRQAGRFNHALLQRETRELCQDCHKSPNDSLHQQITGNCSQCHSLGKWTPATFDHNKYFVLDRDHNARCVTCHVRNDYSRYTCYGCHEHTLAGIRREHIEEGIRDFDNCVECHRSADEHDIKGRNGESRDKREGKRDRKKHDDD
;
A
#
# COMPACT_ATOMS: atom_id res chain seq x y z
N MET A 1 19.90 -50.33 -45.21
CA MET A 1 19.88 -50.49 -43.73
C MET A 1 19.76 -51.97 -43.40
N LYS A 2 20.69 -52.56 -42.62
CA LYS A 2 20.71 -54.00 -42.30
C LYS A 2 19.45 -54.41 -41.51
N LEU A 3 18.91 -55.62 -41.76
CA LEU A 3 17.71 -56.16 -41.08
C LEU A 3 17.80 -56.07 -39.55
N VAL A 4 19.00 -56.35 -39.01
CA VAL A 4 19.30 -56.25 -37.57
C VAL A 4 19.02 -54.84 -37.03
N VAL A 5 19.40 -53.79 -37.78
CA VAL A 5 19.15 -52.39 -37.36
C VAL A 5 17.66 -52.08 -37.34
N LYS A 6 16.88 -52.61 -38.30
CA LYS A 6 15.42 -52.45 -38.31
C LYS A 6 14.76 -53.13 -37.11
N LEU A 7 15.20 -54.35 -36.75
CA LEU A 7 14.68 -55.10 -35.61
C LEU A 7 15.00 -54.40 -34.28
N VAL A 8 16.21 -53.89 -34.11
CA VAL A 8 16.61 -53.14 -32.90
C VAL A 8 15.81 -51.84 -32.75
N LEU A 9 15.60 -51.10 -33.85
CA LEU A 9 14.78 -49.89 -33.82
C LEU A 9 13.32 -50.20 -33.49
N ALA A 10 12.73 -51.22 -34.11
CA ALA A 10 11.37 -51.65 -33.83
C ALA A 10 11.20 -52.07 -32.37
N ALA A 11 12.14 -52.86 -31.82
CA ALA A 11 12.10 -53.27 -30.42
C ALA A 11 12.17 -52.08 -29.46
N ASN A 12 13.05 -51.11 -29.70
CA ASN A 12 13.11 -49.89 -28.89
C ASN A 12 11.83 -49.06 -28.99
N LEU A 13 11.25 -48.93 -30.19
CA LEU A 13 10.02 -48.19 -30.38
C LEU A 13 8.85 -48.84 -29.63
N ILE A 14 8.78 -50.18 -29.63
CA ILE A 14 7.78 -50.94 -28.88
C ILE A 14 7.98 -50.73 -27.37
N VAL A 15 9.21 -50.82 -26.86
CA VAL A 15 9.49 -50.58 -25.43
C VAL A 15 9.10 -49.16 -25.03
N LEU A 16 9.46 -48.15 -25.82
CA LEU A 16 9.09 -46.76 -25.55
C LEU A 16 7.57 -46.56 -25.58
N ALA A 17 6.87 -47.17 -26.53
CA ALA A 17 5.41 -47.12 -26.57
C ALA A 17 4.79 -47.75 -25.32
N VAL A 18 5.25 -48.95 -24.92
CA VAL A 18 4.80 -49.62 -23.70
C VAL A 18 5.06 -48.76 -22.46
N LEU A 19 6.24 -48.17 -22.32
CA LEU A 19 6.57 -47.29 -21.20
C LEU A 19 5.70 -46.02 -21.18
N ALA A 20 5.41 -45.43 -22.34
CA ALA A 20 4.55 -44.26 -22.44
C ALA A 20 3.10 -44.56 -22.02
N PHE A 21 2.60 -45.78 -22.25
CA PHE A 21 1.25 -46.19 -21.83
C PHE A 21 1.18 -46.70 -20.38
N ILE A 22 2.21 -47.39 -19.89
CA ILE A 22 2.22 -47.98 -18.54
C ILE A 22 2.69 -46.98 -17.48
N TYR A 23 3.66 -46.11 -17.81
CA TYR A 23 4.22 -45.13 -16.87
C TYR A 23 4.15 -43.68 -17.38
N PRO A 24 2.97 -43.19 -17.84
CA PRO A 24 2.85 -41.84 -18.38
C PRO A 24 3.23 -40.76 -17.36
N HIS A 25 3.00 -41.03 -16.06
CA HIS A 25 3.30 -40.09 -14.99
C HIS A 25 4.79 -39.78 -14.84
N LEU A 26 5.71 -40.71 -15.19
CA LEU A 26 7.15 -40.45 -15.13
C LEU A 26 7.61 -39.44 -16.20
N MET A 27 6.83 -39.30 -17.28
CA MET A 27 7.13 -38.38 -18.37
C MET A 27 6.43 -37.03 -18.20
N VAL A 28 5.29 -37.00 -17.49
CA VAL A 28 4.42 -35.81 -17.39
C VAL A 28 4.46 -35.15 -16.01
N SER A 29 4.68 -35.92 -14.94
CA SER A 29 4.68 -35.38 -13.57
C SER A 29 6.04 -34.75 -13.24
N PRO A 30 6.06 -33.46 -12.85
CA PRO A 30 7.30 -32.77 -12.46
C PRO A 30 7.81 -33.19 -11.07
N GLY A 31 7.10 -34.08 -10.35
CA GLY A 31 7.51 -34.58 -9.04
C GLY A 31 6.32 -35.00 -8.17
N LYS A 32 6.62 -35.43 -6.93
CA LYS A 32 5.60 -35.78 -5.93
C LYS A 32 4.80 -34.55 -5.50
N LEU A 33 3.56 -34.76 -5.06
CA LEU A 33 2.74 -33.67 -4.51
C LEU A 33 3.17 -33.34 -3.08
N ILE A 34 2.73 -32.18 -2.57
CA ILE A 34 2.90 -31.82 -1.17
C ILE A 34 2.20 -32.86 -0.26
N PRO A 35 2.65 -33.02 1.00
CA PRO A 35 2.09 -34.04 1.89
C PRO A 35 0.56 -33.99 2.05
N GLY A 36 -0.05 -32.80 2.02
CA GLY A 36 -1.49 -32.61 2.15
C GLY A 36 -2.31 -33.15 0.98
N HIS A 37 -1.72 -33.35 -0.19
CA HIS A 37 -2.40 -33.84 -1.40
C HIS A 37 -1.86 -35.19 -1.88
N ARG A 38 -1.15 -35.94 -1.03
CA ARG A 38 -0.55 -37.23 -1.41
C ARG A 38 -1.57 -38.21 -2.02
N GLU A 39 -2.81 -38.19 -1.53
CA GLU A 39 -3.88 -39.07 -2.02
C GLU A 39 -4.32 -38.75 -3.46
N LEU A 40 -4.00 -37.55 -3.95
CA LEU A 40 -4.32 -37.09 -5.31
C LEU A 40 -3.19 -37.38 -6.32
N GLU A 41 -2.09 -38.02 -5.92
CA GLU A 41 -0.93 -38.25 -6.79
C GLU A 41 -1.25 -38.99 -8.10
N ALA A 42 -2.29 -39.84 -8.09
CA ALA A 42 -2.73 -40.59 -9.26
C ALA A 42 -3.82 -39.89 -10.08
N ASP A 43 -4.45 -38.83 -9.54
CA ASP A 43 -5.53 -38.10 -10.21
C ASP A 43 -5.07 -36.70 -10.62
N CYS A 44 -4.36 -36.63 -11.75
CA CYS A 44 -3.86 -35.36 -12.29
C CYS A 44 -4.99 -34.37 -12.60
N PHE A 45 -6.17 -34.89 -12.99
CA PHE A 45 -7.32 -34.07 -13.38
C PHE A 45 -8.07 -33.49 -12.18
N ALA A 46 -7.71 -33.87 -10.95
CA ALA A 46 -8.14 -33.20 -9.73
C ALA A 46 -7.71 -31.73 -9.71
N CYS A 47 -6.56 -31.41 -10.32
CA CYS A 47 -6.02 -30.05 -10.37
C CYS A 47 -5.88 -29.50 -11.81
N HIS A 48 -5.60 -30.35 -12.80
CA HIS A 48 -5.33 -29.93 -14.17
C HIS A 48 -6.55 -30.02 -15.08
N ALA A 49 -6.79 -28.97 -15.88
CA ALA A 49 -7.62 -29.05 -17.08
C ALA A 49 -6.79 -29.52 -18.28
N PRO A 50 -7.40 -30.28 -19.20
CA PRO A 50 -6.77 -30.61 -20.47
C PRO A 50 -6.26 -29.34 -21.17
N PHE A 51 -5.00 -29.38 -21.63
CA PHE A 51 -4.32 -28.33 -22.40
C PHE A 51 -4.07 -26.97 -21.73
N THR A 52 -4.73 -26.67 -20.60
CA THR A 52 -4.55 -25.38 -19.90
C THR A 52 -3.75 -25.51 -18.60
N GLY A 53 -3.46 -26.73 -18.16
CA GLY A 53 -2.72 -26.96 -16.91
C GLY A 53 -3.61 -26.80 -15.68
N ALA A 54 -3.01 -26.48 -14.54
CA ALA A 54 -3.72 -26.34 -13.27
C ALA A 54 -4.73 -25.19 -13.32
N ALA A 55 -5.98 -25.45 -12.93
CA ALA A 55 -7.07 -24.48 -12.95
C ALA A 55 -7.44 -24.06 -11.53
N ALA A 56 -7.59 -22.75 -11.29
CA ALA A 56 -7.87 -22.24 -9.96
C ALA A 56 -9.24 -22.69 -9.41
N GLU A 57 -10.22 -22.88 -10.29
CA GLU A 57 -11.56 -23.35 -9.93
C GLU A 57 -11.53 -24.73 -9.28
N ARG A 58 -10.60 -25.59 -9.70
CA ARG A 58 -10.38 -26.90 -9.08
C ARG A 58 -9.82 -26.79 -7.68
N CYS A 59 -8.90 -25.85 -7.46
CA CYS A 59 -8.40 -25.56 -6.12
C CYS A 59 -9.54 -25.06 -5.21
N ILE A 60 -10.40 -24.18 -5.72
CA ILE A 60 -11.50 -23.54 -4.98
C ILE A 60 -12.58 -24.54 -4.53
N ALA A 61 -12.73 -25.68 -5.24
CA ALA A 61 -13.65 -26.74 -4.86
C ALA A 61 -13.42 -27.25 -3.42
N CYS A 62 -12.15 -27.27 -2.98
CA CYS A 62 -11.76 -27.65 -1.62
C CYS A 62 -11.27 -26.46 -0.78
N HIS A 63 -10.62 -25.47 -1.41
CA HIS A 63 -10.04 -24.29 -0.75
C HIS A 63 -10.84 -23.03 -1.05
N LYS A 64 -11.97 -22.85 -0.39
CA LYS A 64 -12.79 -21.65 -0.59
C LYS A 64 -12.02 -20.40 -0.15
N PRO A 65 -11.83 -19.37 -1.00
CA PRO A 65 -11.06 -18.19 -0.65
C PRO A 65 -11.51 -17.49 0.63
N ALA A 66 -12.82 -17.48 0.91
CA ALA A 66 -13.41 -16.92 2.13
C ALA A 66 -12.94 -17.61 3.42
N GLU A 67 -12.55 -18.88 3.33
CA GLU A 67 -12.26 -19.76 4.47
C GLU A 67 -10.75 -19.95 4.69
N ILE A 68 -9.89 -19.63 3.70
CA ILE A 68 -8.44 -19.79 3.79
C ILE A 68 -7.88 -18.98 4.98
N GLY A 69 -7.17 -19.67 5.87
CA GLY A 69 -6.62 -19.10 7.10
C GLY A 69 -7.64 -18.94 8.23
N ARG A 70 -8.88 -19.41 8.05
CA ARG A 70 -9.93 -19.42 9.08
C ARG A 70 -10.37 -20.84 9.40
N LEU A 71 -10.61 -21.64 8.36
CA LEU A 71 -11.04 -23.03 8.45
C LEU A 71 -10.05 -23.94 7.72
N THR A 72 -9.97 -25.19 8.17
CA THR A 72 -9.37 -26.29 7.41
C THR A 72 -10.30 -26.70 6.26
N THR A 73 -9.80 -27.52 5.32
CA THR A 73 -10.62 -28.12 4.26
C THR A 73 -11.74 -29.03 4.78
N THR A 74 -11.68 -29.42 6.05
CA THR A 74 -12.72 -30.20 6.75
C THR A 74 -13.67 -29.32 7.57
N GLY A 75 -13.55 -27.98 7.47
CA GLY A 75 -14.41 -27.03 8.17
C GLY A 75 -14.05 -26.79 9.64
N GLN A 76 -12.94 -27.33 10.13
CA GLN A 76 -12.48 -27.10 11.50
C GLN A 76 -11.81 -25.74 11.61
N VAL A 77 -12.02 -25.02 12.71
CA VAL A 77 -11.41 -23.70 12.92
C VAL A 77 -9.91 -23.84 13.10
N VAL A 78 -9.15 -23.02 12.38
CA VAL A 78 -7.70 -22.93 12.57
C VAL A 78 -7.43 -22.14 13.85
N THR A 79 -6.97 -22.84 14.88
CA THR A 79 -6.68 -22.26 16.21
C THR A 79 -5.24 -21.74 16.35
N GLN A 80 -4.38 -22.01 15.38
CA GLN A 80 -3.00 -21.53 15.43
C GLN A 80 -2.96 -20.00 15.26
N PRO A 81 -2.11 -19.31 16.03
CA PRO A 81 -1.93 -17.87 15.87
C PRO A 81 -1.47 -17.60 14.43
N LEU A 82 -2.24 -16.78 13.73
CA LEU A 82 -1.92 -16.35 12.37
C LEU A 82 -0.59 -15.60 12.40
N SER A 83 0.48 -16.25 11.95
CA SER A 83 1.80 -15.63 11.81
C SER A 83 1.85 -14.57 10.71
N VAL A 84 0.81 -14.54 9.86
CA VAL A 84 0.64 -13.64 8.72
C VAL A 84 -0.80 -13.17 8.61
N THR A 85 -0.98 -11.91 8.23
CA THR A 85 -2.30 -11.32 8.00
C THR A 85 -3.01 -12.04 6.85
N PRO A 86 -4.25 -12.51 7.03
CA PRO A 86 -5.01 -13.16 5.96
C PRO A 86 -5.39 -12.13 4.89
N PHE A 87 -5.04 -12.39 3.62
CA PHE A 87 -5.29 -11.48 2.50
C PHE A 87 -6.03 -12.13 1.32
N HIS A 88 -6.15 -13.46 1.28
CA HIS A 88 -6.73 -14.21 0.15
C HIS A 88 -8.16 -13.77 -0.16
N GLN A 89 -8.92 -13.35 0.85
CA GLN A 89 -10.30 -12.88 0.73
C GLN A 89 -10.43 -11.57 -0.05
N LYS A 90 -9.34 -10.80 -0.17
CA LYS A 90 -9.31 -9.46 -0.74
C LYS A 90 -8.47 -9.37 -2.03
N LEU A 91 -8.08 -10.50 -2.59
CA LEU A 91 -7.39 -10.55 -3.88
C LEU A 91 -8.34 -10.13 -5.02
N SER A 92 -7.76 -9.50 -6.03
CA SER A 92 -8.44 -9.05 -7.25
C SER A 92 -8.65 -10.17 -8.27
N SER A 93 -7.79 -11.20 -8.24
CA SER A 93 -7.87 -12.38 -9.11
C SER A 93 -7.62 -13.65 -8.30
N GLN A 94 -8.28 -14.74 -8.68
CA GLN A 94 -8.12 -16.05 -8.06
C GLN A 94 -7.16 -16.91 -8.89
N ASP A 95 -5.87 -16.58 -8.88
CA ASP A 95 -4.82 -17.39 -9.50
C ASP A 95 -3.93 -17.99 -8.41
N CYS A 96 -4.25 -19.23 -8.02
CA CYS A 96 -3.55 -19.93 -6.96
C CYS A 96 -2.12 -20.28 -7.37
N VAL A 97 -1.90 -20.66 -8.63
CA VAL A 97 -0.63 -21.21 -9.12
C VAL A 97 0.39 -20.12 -9.51
N ALA A 98 -0.05 -18.87 -9.63
CA ALA A 98 0.86 -17.72 -9.67
C ALA A 98 1.74 -17.62 -8.42
N CYS A 99 1.22 -18.07 -7.27
CA CYS A 99 1.90 -17.97 -5.98
C CYS A 99 2.14 -19.31 -5.29
N HIS A 100 1.42 -20.38 -5.60
CA HIS A 100 1.57 -21.69 -4.97
C HIS A 100 2.06 -22.73 -5.99
N SER A 101 2.68 -23.80 -5.47
CA SER A 101 3.01 -24.98 -6.25
C SER A 101 2.59 -26.18 -5.42
N ASP A 102 1.91 -27.12 -6.07
CA ASP A 102 1.47 -28.35 -5.42
C ASP A 102 2.49 -29.49 -5.54
N HIS A 103 3.31 -29.45 -6.59
CA HIS A 103 4.43 -30.36 -6.70
C HIS A 103 5.53 -29.91 -5.74
N ALA A 104 5.90 -30.81 -4.82
CA ALA A 104 6.89 -30.59 -3.79
C ALA A 104 8.26 -30.29 -4.41
N GLY A 105 8.90 -29.19 -3.99
CA GLY A 105 10.22 -28.80 -4.47
C GLY A 105 10.27 -28.17 -5.87
N VAL A 106 9.14 -28.10 -6.59
CA VAL A 106 9.07 -27.42 -7.88
C VAL A 106 9.03 -25.91 -7.66
N LYS A 107 9.98 -25.18 -8.28
CA LYS A 107 10.03 -23.73 -8.20
C LYS A 107 8.84 -23.13 -8.96
N ARG A 108 8.17 -22.17 -8.31
CA ARG A 108 7.06 -21.41 -8.88
C ARG A 108 7.53 -20.62 -10.10
N PHE A 109 6.70 -20.54 -11.13
CA PHE A 109 6.99 -19.80 -12.37
C PHE A 109 7.23 -18.30 -12.11
N ARG A 110 6.58 -17.73 -11.09
CA ARG A 110 6.87 -16.40 -10.57
C ARG A 110 7.40 -16.49 -9.14
N GLN A 111 8.70 -16.20 -8.98
CA GLN A 111 9.27 -15.91 -7.68
C GLN A 111 8.88 -14.49 -7.24
N ALA A 112 7.59 -14.23 -7.05
CA ALA A 112 7.18 -13.07 -6.27
C ALA A 112 7.49 -13.38 -4.79
N GLY A 113 8.76 -13.33 -4.40
CA GLY A 113 9.21 -13.54 -3.02
C GLY A 113 8.76 -12.44 -2.06
N ARG A 114 8.04 -11.43 -2.56
CA ARG A 114 7.49 -10.31 -1.78
C ARG A 114 6.05 -10.09 -2.21
N PHE A 115 5.19 -9.88 -1.23
CA PHE A 115 3.80 -9.52 -1.44
C PHE A 115 3.69 -8.21 -2.24
N ASN A 116 2.76 -8.15 -3.20
CA ASN A 116 2.50 -6.97 -4.02
C ASN A 116 1.05 -6.51 -3.81
N HIS A 117 0.87 -5.31 -3.25
CA HIS A 117 -0.43 -4.71 -3.01
C HIS A 117 -1.28 -4.52 -4.28
N ALA A 118 -0.66 -4.47 -5.46
CA ALA A 118 -1.39 -4.40 -6.73
C ALA A 118 -2.31 -5.62 -6.98
N LEU A 119 -2.07 -6.73 -6.27
CA LEU A 119 -2.92 -7.92 -6.31
C LEU A 119 -4.22 -7.77 -5.51
N LEU A 120 -4.32 -6.76 -4.65
CA LEU A 120 -5.52 -6.49 -3.85
C LEU A 120 -6.58 -5.72 -4.63
N GLN A 121 -7.84 -5.92 -4.26
CA GLN A 121 -8.96 -5.08 -4.68
C GLN A 121 -8.66 -3.61 -4.36
N ARG A 122 -9.13 -2.70 -5.21
CA ARG A 122 -8.80 -1.27 -5.10
C ARG A 122 -9.24 -0.69 -3.76
N GLU A 123 -10.43 -1.06 -3.31
CA GLU A 123 -11.04 -0.60 -2.08
C GLU A 123 -10.24 -1.09 -0.86
N THR A 124 -9.65 -2.29 -0.93
CA THR A 124 -8.80 -2.80 0.17
C THR A 124 -7.44 -2.10 0.22
N ARG A 125 -6.90 -1.64 -0.92
CA ARG A 125 -5.62 -0.94 -0.96
C ARG A 125 -5.63 0.38 -0.20
N GLU A 126 -6.80 0.97 0.02
CA GLU A 126 -6.97 2.22 0.76
C GLU A 126 -7.17 2.00 2.27
N LEU A 127 -7.35 0.76 2.71
CA LEU A 127 -7.63 0.36 4.10
C LEU A 127 -6.38 -0.26 4.75
N CYS A 128 -5.30 0.52 4.81
CA CYS A 128 -4.00 0.07 5.33
C CYS A 128 -4.10 -0.56 6.72
N GLN A 129 -4.92 0.05 7.59
CA GLN A 129 -5.12 -0.33 8.99
C GLN A 129 -5.78 -1.70 9.19
N ASP A 130 -6.47 -2.23 8.18
CA ASP A 130 -7.11 -3.54 8.26
C ASP A 130 -6.06 -4.66 8.37
N CYS A 131 -4.84 -4.40 7.88
CA CYS A 131 -3.74 -5.35 7.85
C CYS A 131 -2.48 -4.88 8.59
N HIS A 132 -2.18 -3.59 8.53
CA HIS A 132 -0.98 -2.99 9.11
C HIS A 132 -1.30 -2.20 10.38
N LYS A 133 -0.47 -2.35 11.40
CA LYS A 133 -0.57 -1.53 12.61
C LYS A 133 0.15 -0.20 12.40
N SER A 134 -0.48 0.89 12.84
CA SER A 134 0.17 2.19 12.85
C SER A 134 1.42 2.16 13.74
N PRO A 135 2.53 2.78 13.32
CA PRO A 135 3.66 3.07 14.20
C PRO A 135 3.22 3.86 15.43
N ASN A 136 3.95 3.69 16.54
CA ASN A 136 3.69 4.37 17.81
C ASN A 136 4.68 5.51 18.05
N ASP A 137 4.88 6.37 17.05
CA ASP A 137 5.71 7.57 17.18
C ASP A 137 4.87 8.84 17.32
N SER A 138 5.52 9.94 17.69
CA SER A 138 4.86 11.22 17.98
C SER A 138 4.09 11.79 16.80
N LEU A 139 4.51 11.53 15.56
CA LEU A 139 3.81 12.01 14.36
C LEU A 139 2.53 11.20 14.15
N HIS A 140 2.64 9.87 14.11
CA HIS A 140 1.49 8.99 13.85
C HIS A 140 0.43 9.07 14.95
N GLN A 141 0.81 9.35 16.20
CA GLN A 141 -0.15 9.56 17.31
C GLN A 141 -1.02 10.81 17.14
N GLN A 142 -0.56 11.80 16.37
CA GLN A 142 -1.31 13.05 16.12
C GLN A 142 -2.15 12.98 14.84
N ILE A 143 -1.95 11.95 14.03
CA ILE A 143 -2.61 11.79 12.74
C ILE A 143 -3.78 10.83 12.90
N THR A 144 -4.97 11.32 12.58
CA THR A 144 -6.14 10.48 12.34
C THR A 144 -6.44 10.63 10.86
N GLY A 145 -6.35 9.59 10.05
CA GLY A 145 -6.50 9.75 8.60
C GLY A 145 -5.97 8.58 7.80
N ASN A 146 -6.09 8.69 6.47
CA ASN A 146 -5.66 7.64 5.56
C ASN A 146 -4.13 7.69 5.37
N CYS A 147 -3.46 6.57 5.60
CA CYS A 147 -1.99 6.46 5.45
C CYS A 147 -1.53 6.86 4.04
N SER A 148 -2.37 6.66 3.03
CA SER A 148 -2.08 7.01 1.63
C SER A 148 -1.89 8.50 1.35
N GLN A 149 -2.28 9.38 2.27
CA GLN A 149 -2.00 10.82 2.15
C GLN A 149 -0.50 11.13 2.29
N CYS A 150 0.26 10.24 2.96
CA CYS A 150 1.71 10.41 3.17
C CYS A 150 2.53 9.28 2.55
N HIS A 151 2.01 8.05 2.53
CA HIS A 151 2.71 6.86 2.08
C HIS A 151 2.20 6.35 0.73
N SER A 152 3.08 5.71 -0.05
CA SER A 152 2.72 5.03 -1.29
C SER A 152 3.06 3.54 -1.23
N LEU A 153 2.36 2.73 -2.02
CA LEU A 153 2.60 1.28 -2.10
C LEU A 153 3.99 0.93 -2.66
N GLY A 154 4.58 1.80 -3.50
CA GLY A 154 5.88 1.58 -4.14
C GLY A 154 7.07 2.16 -3.36
N LYS A 155 6.83 3.21 -2.58
CA LYS A 155 7.84 3.87 -1.74
C LYS A 155 7.19 4.22 -0.41
N TRP A 156 7.24 3.27 0.52
CA TRP A 156 6.67 3.43 1.86
C TRP A 156 7.54 4.32 2.74
N THR A 157 8.87 4.16 2.64
CA THR A 157 9.86 4.97 3.36
C THR A 157 10.90 5.58 2.43
N PRO A 158 11.37 6.80 2.76
CA PRO A 158 10.76 7.72 3.72
C PRO A 158 9.49 8.37 3.13
N ALA A 159 8.44 8.50 3.94
CA ALA A 159 7.37 9.46 3.68
C ALA A 159 7.80 10.81 4.24
N THR A 160 8.78 11.46 3.59
CA THR A 160 9.27 12.76 4.05
C THR A 160 8.27 13.84 3.67
N PHE A 161 7.48 14.29 4.64
CA PHE A 161 6.81 15.58 4.57
C PHE A 161 7.70 16.64 5.22
N ASP A 162 7.98 17.72 4.50
CA ASP A 162 8.82 18.81 4.98
C ASP A 162 7.96 20.08 5.08
N HIS A 163 7.49 20.37 6.31
CA HIS A 163 6.67 21.56 6.61
C HIS A 163 7.38 22.85 6.18
N ASN A 164 8.70 22.94 6.36
CA ASN A 164 9.48 24.16 6.14
C ASN A 164 9.47 24.64 4.68
N LYS A 165 9.14 23.76 3.73
CA LYS A 165 8.91 24.14 2.33
C LYS A 165 7.73 25.09 2.16
N TYR A 166 6.75 25.00 3.06
CA TYR A 166 5.53 25.79 3.03
C TYR A 166 5.52 26.81 4.18
N PHE A 167 5.62 26.31 5.42
CA PHE A 167 5.45 27.09 6.63
C PHE A 167 6.28 26.50 7.76
N VAL A 168 6.96 27.36 8.54
CA VAL A 168 7.83 26.92 9.63
C VAL A 168 7.00 26.76 10.90
N LEU A 169 7.07 25.59 11.53
CA LEU A 169 6.46 25.35 12.83
C LEU A 169 7.42 25.85 13.94
N ASP A 170 7.41 27.16 14.19
CA ASP A 170 8.22 27.81 15.21
C ASP A 170 7.37 28.48 16.28
N ARG A 171 7.94 28.62 17.50
CA ARG A 171 7.29 29.28 18.65
C ARG A 171 5.84 28.82 18.83
N ASP A 172 4.89 29.75 18.79
CA ASP A 172 3.46 29.51 18.99
C ASP A 172 2.79 28.75 17.84
N HIS A 173 3.46 28.65 16.68
CA HIS A 173 2.99 27.86 15.55
C HIS A 173 3.33 26.37 15.64
N ASN A 174 4.09 25.94 16.65
CA ASN A 174 4.27 24.52 16.96
C ASN A 174 2.99 23.92 17.60
N ALA A 175 1.92 23.87 16.80
CA ALA A 175 0.60 23.43 17.19
C ALA A 175 0.31 21.99 16.72
N ARG A 176 -0.75 21.40 17.25
CA ARG A 176 -1.24 20.09 16.79
C ARG A 176 -1.69 20.19 15.34
N CYS A 177 -1.47 19.13 14.55
CA CYS A 177 -1.83 19.11 13.13
C CYS A 177 -3.31 19.50 12.88
N VAL A 178 -4.21 19.02 13.76
CA VAL A 178 -5.67 19.26 13.69
C VAL A 178 -6.07 20.73 13.88
N THR A 179 -5.17 21.56 14.40
CA THR A 179 -5.39 23.01 14.52
C THR A 179 -5.50 23.67 13.15
N CYS A 180 -4.66 23.25 12.20
CA CYS A 180 -4.64 23.80 10.84
C CYS A 180 -5.35 22.87 9.84
N HIS A 181 -5.22 21.56 10.01
CA HIS A 181 -5.78 20.54 9.12
C HIS A 181 -7.10 20.01 9.67
N VAL A 182 -8.20 20.52 9.11
CA VAL A 182 -9.55 20.18 9.56
C VAL A 182 -10.05 18.92 8.84
N ARG A 183 -10.86 18.11 9.54
CA ARG A 183 -11.49 16.89 9.00
C ARG A 183 -10.50 15.86 8.42
N ASN A 184 -9.29 15.78 8.96
CA ASN A 184 -8.27 14.80 8.55
C ASN A 184 -7.85 14.92 7.08
N ASP A 185 -7.99 16.11 6.50
CA ASP A 185 -7.47 16.44 5.17
C ASP A 185 -6.13 17.18 5.34
N TYR A 186 -5.02 16.43 5.29
CA TYR A 186 -3.68 16.99 5.43
C TYR A 186 -3.18 17.69 4.14
N SER A 187 -3.97 17.70 3.07
CA SER A 187 -3.66 18.44 1.83
C SER A 187 -4.14 19.90 1.88
N ARG A 188 -5.03 20.23 2.83
CA ARG A 188 -5.61 21.56 3.00
C ARG A 188 -5.39 22.05 4.41
N TYR A 189 -5.22 23.36 4.57
CA TYR A 189 -5.03 23.98 5.87
C TYR A 189 -5.84 25.27 5.99
N THR A 190 -6.01 25.74 7.22
CA THR A 190 -6.60 27.05 7.53
C THR A 190 -5.79 27.74 8.62
N CYS A 191 -5.57 29.05 8.46
CA CYS A 191 -4.96 29.90 9.50
C CYS A 191 -6.01 30.33 10.55
N TYR A 192 -7.29 30.28 10.20
CA TYR A 192 -8.40 30.71 11.04
C TYR A 192 -8.70 29.76 12.21
N GLY A 193 -8.00 28.62 12.30
CA GLY A 193 -8.07 27.75 13.48
C GLY A 193 -7.48 28.38 14.73
N CYS A 194 -6.58 29.37 14.58
CA CYS A 194 -6.02 30.16 15.67
C CYS A 194 -6.14 31.68 15.44
N HIS A 195 -6.02 32.16 14.20
CA HIS A 195 -6.13 33.57 13.88
C HIS A 195 -7.58 33.98 13.65
N GLU A 196 -8.24 34.46 14.70
CA GLU A 196 -9.59 35.00 14.59
C GLU A 196 -9.56 36.47 14.14
N HIS A 197 -9.69 36.68 12.83
CA HIS A 197 -10.02 37.96 12.24
C HIS A 197 -11.10 37.77 11.18
N THR A 198 -12.07 38.67 11.12
CA THR A 198 -12.99 38.68 9.97
C THR A 198 -12.20 38.97 8.69
N LEU A 199 -12.57 38.34 7.58
CA LEU A 199 -11.96 38.64 6.27
C LEU A 199 -11.99 40.14 5.94
N ALA A 200 -13.02 40.85 6.40
CA ALA A 200 -13.14 42.29 6.26
C ALA A 200 -12.08 43.07 7.07
N GLY A 201 -11.80 42.62 8.30
CA GLY A 201 -10.75 43.20 9.14
C GLY A 201 -9.37 43.03 8.53
N ILE A 202 -9.02 41.79 8.15
CA ILE A 202 -7.75 41.48 7.46
C ILE A 202 -7.60 42.36 6.22
N ARG A 203 -8.64 42.40 5.38
CA ARG A 203 -8.62 43.19 4.14
C ARG A 203 -8.38 44.67 4.40
N ARG A 204 -9.03 45.26 5.41
CA ARG A 204 -8.89 46.69 5.72
C ARG A 204 -7.44 47.02 6.05
N GLU A 205 -6.85 46.30 7.00
CA GLU A 205 -5.46 46.55 7.42
C GLU A 205 -4.47 46.33 6.27
N HIS A 206 -4.65 45.28 5.46
CA HIS A 206 -3.78 45.05 4.29
C HIS A 206 -3.91 46.16 3.24
N ILE A 207 -5.13 46.68 3.00
CA ILE A 207 -5.35 47.80 2.07
C ILE A 207 -4.68 49.09 2.58
N GLU A 208 -4.72 49.36 3.89
CA GLU A 208 -4.01 50.49 4.50
C GLU A 208 -2.50 50.42 4.26
N GLU A 209 -1.95 49.20 4.27
CA GLU A 209 -0.54 48.91 3.97
C GLU A 209 -0.22 48.79 2.45
N GLY A 210 -1.22 48.99 1.59
CA GLY A 210 -1.11 48.92 0.13
C GLY A 210 -1.07 47.50 -0.45
N ILE A 211 -1.38 46.48 0.35
CA ILE A 211 -1.40 45.07 -0.02
C ILE A 211 -2.82 44.69 -0.46
N ARG A 212 -2.98 44.25 -1.71
CA ARG A 212 -4.29 43.91 -2.30
C ARG A 212 -4.47 42.43 -2.62
N ASP A 213 -3.38 41.69 -2.75
CA ASP A 213 -3.36 40.25 -3.00
C ASP A 213 -2.75 39.57 -1.79
N PHE A 214 -3.60 38.95 -0.96
CA PHE A 214 -3.23 38.36 0.32
C PHE A 214 -3.96 37.03 0.57
N ASP A 215 -4.50 36.41 -0.48
CA ASP A 215 -5.27 35.15 -0.36
C ASP A 215 -4.38 33.98 0.08
N ASN A 216 -3.08 34.03 -0.22
CA ASN A 216 -2.08 33.04 0.21
C ASN A 216 -1.21 33.59 1.35
N CYS A 217 -1.68 33.44 2.59
CA CYS A 217 -1.04 34.00 3.78
C CYS A 217 0.45 33.68 3.89
N VAL A 218 0.85 32.45 3.54
CA VAL A 218 2.23 31.95 3.70
C VAL A 218 3.21 32.49 2.67
N GLU A 219 2.77 33.23 1.64
CA GLU A 219 3.71 33.95 0.77
C GLU A 219 4.46 35.06 1.53
N CYS A 220 3.75 35.69 2.48
CA CYS A 220 4.30 36.77 3.30
C CYS A 220 4.59 36.32 4.74
N HIS A 221 3.74 35.47 5.33
CA HIS A 221 3.84 35.00 6.72
C HIS A 221 4.32 33.54 6.79
N ARG A 222 5.64 33.32 6.67
CA ARG A 222 6.24 31.96 6.68
C ARG A 222 6.62 31.43 8.06
N SER A 223 6.76 32.31 9.05
CA SER A 223 7.14 32.00 10.43
C SER A 223 6.36 32.88 11.41
N ALA A 224 6.50 32.60 12.71
CA ALA A 224 5.97 33.43 13.79
C ALA A 224 6.66 34.81 13.90
N ASP A 225 7.77 35.02 13.18
CA ASP A 225 8.55 36.25 13.32
C ASP A 225 8.01 37.36 12.40
N GLU A 226 7.51 38.43 13.01
CA GLU A 226 7.04 39.63 12.29
C GLU A 226 8.15 40.29 11.46
N HIS A 227 9.42 40.07 11.79
CA HIS A 227 10.55 40.56 11.02
C HIS A 227 10.88 39.70 9.80
N ASP A 228 10.30 38.49 9.70
CA ASP A 228 10.42 37.60 8.54
C ASP A 228 9.34 37.83 7.49
N ILE A 229 8.44 38.81 7.69
CA ILE A 229 7.40 39.14 6.72
C ILE A 229 8.04 39.75 5.47
N LYS A 230 8.04 38.97 4.38
CA LYS A 230 8.62 39.39 3.10
C LYS A 230 7.51 39.79 2.14
N GLY A 231 7.64 40.95 1.51
CA GLY A 231 6.77 41.33 0.40
C GLY A 231 7.00 40.42 -0.82
N ARG A 232 6.01 40.36 -1.72
CA ARG A 232 5.99 39.53 -2.94
C ARG A 232 7.22 39.67 -3.86
N ASN A 233 8.07 40.69 -3.66
CA ASN A 233 9.31 40.96 -4.41
C ASN A 233 10.61 40.73 -3.62
N GLY A 234 10.56 40.13 -2.42
CA GLY A 234 11.76 39.87 -1.60
C GLY A 234 12.40 41.11 -0.98
N GLU A 235 11.82 42.29 -1.17
CA GLU A 235 12.19 43.50 -0.44
C GLU A 235 11.68 43.38 0.99
N SER A 236 12.62 43.25 1.94
CA SER A 236 12.34 43.53 3.33
C SER A 236 11.88 44.98 3.42
N ARG A 237 10.64 45.22 3.87
CA ARG A 237 10.21 46.58 4.22
C ARG A 237 11.00 46.97 5.47
N ASP A 238 12.15 47.58 5.24
CA ASP A 238 12.91 48.26 6.28
C ASP A 238 11.94 49.21 6.98
N LYS A 239 11.71 48.96 8.28
CA LYS A 239 10.80 49.74 9.11
C LYS A 239 11.35 51.16 9.13
N ARG A 240 10.87 52.02 8.21
CA ARG A 240 11.05 53.46 8.35
C ARG A 240 10.44 53.83 9.69
N GLU A 241 11.32 54.28 10.58
CA GLU A 241 11.02 54.87 11.88
C GLU A 241 9.87 55.86 11.75
N GLY A 242 8.68 55.39 12.08
CA GLY A 242 7.47 56.18 12.21
C GLY A 242 6.98 56.02 13.63
N LYS A 243 7.66 56.69 14.57
CA LYS A 243 7.25 56.84 15.96
C LYS A 243 5.81 57.36 16.00
N ARG A 244 4.84 56.47 16.18
CA ARG A 244 3.47 56.81 16.60
C ARG A 244 3.14 55.98 17.81
N ASP A 245 3.23 56.63 18.96
CA ASP A 245 2.74 56.18 20.24
C ASP A 245 1.28 55.73 20.11
N ARG A 246 1.04 54.42 19.98
CA ARG A 246 -0.25 53.81 20.30
C ARG A 246 -0.21 53.42 21.76
N LYS A 247 -0.79 54.32 22.55
CA LYS A 247 -1.16 54.17 23.96
C LYS A 247 -1.82 52.80 24.16
N LYS A 248 -1.19 51.93 24.97
CA LYS A 248 -1.84 50.76 25.54
C LYS A 248 -3.09 51.22 26.29
N HIS A 249 -4.25 50.73 25.86
CA HIS A 249 -5.37 50.54 26.76
C HIS A 249 -5.26 49.09 27.23
N ASP A 250 -4.74 48.94 28.44
CA ASP A 250 -4.94 47.74 29.24
C ASP A 250 -6.35 47.90 29.82
N ASP A 251 -7.29 47.03 29.44
CA ASP A 251 -8.55 46.86 30.15
C ASP A 251 -8.50 45.49 30.86
N ASP A 252 -8.74 45.53 32.17
CA ASP A 252 -8.81 44.43 33.15
C ASP A 252 -9.85 43.34 32.81
#